data_AF-A0A7S0VSJ3-F1
#
_entry.id   AF-A0A7S0VSJ3-F1
#
_cell.length_a   1.000
_cell.length_b   1.000
_cell.length_c   1.000
_cell.angle_alpha   90.00
_cell.angle_beta   90.00
_cell.angle_gamma   90.00
#
_symmetry.space_group_name_H-M   'P 1'
#
loop_
_entity.id
_entity.type
_entity.pdbx_description
1 polymer ?
#
loop_
_entity_poly.entity_id
_entity_poly.type
_entity_poly.pdbx_seq_one_letter_code
_entity_poly.pdbx_strand_id
1 'polypeptide(L)'
;GEAFFDVSMNGGGDFVPGSGGAFLFYAPTVLSSVLPSRSGHRGGVRLTLTGSNFQPDTAAHNATCRIQIPSQSFSSTSRGIVVSPSALLCVAPPIDVSWVPGY
;
A
#
# COMPACT_ATOMS: atom_id res chain seq x y z
N GLY A 1 -12.52 -10.44 8.90
CA GLY A 1 -13.70 -11.32 9.08
C GLY A 1 -14.08 -11.87 7.72
N GLU A 2 -14.61 -13.09 7.67
CA GLU A 2 -15.02 -13.74 6.41
C GLU A 2 -16.54 -13.68 6.28
N ALA A 3 -17.03 -13.43 5.05
CA ALA A 3 -18.44 -13.51 4.72
C ALA A 3 -18.63 -14.28 3.42
N PHE A 4 -19.69 -15.07 3.34
CA PHE A 4 -20.12 -15.72 2.12
C PHE A 4 -21.16 -14.87 1.41
N PHE A 5 -21.14 -14.91 0.08
CA PHE A 5 -22.12 -14.20 -0.73
C PHE A 5 -22.69 -15.10 -1.82
N ASP A 6 -23.94 -14.82 -2.18
CA ASP A 6 -24.65 -15.51 -3.24
C ASP A 6 -24.83 -14.56 -4.42
N VAL A 7 -24.78 -15.12 -5.62
CA VAL A 7 -24.91 -14.41 -6.89
C VAL A 7 -26.28 -14.68 -7.48
N SER A 8 -26.90 -13.60 -7.98
CA SER A 8 -28.11 -13.64 -8.80
C SER A 8 -27.75 -13.29 -10.24
N MET A 9 -28.29 -14.03 -11.21
CA MET A 9 -28.15 -13.72 -12.63
C MET A 9 -29.43 -13.19 -13.28
N ASN A 10 -30.51 -12.99 -12.50
CA ASN A 10 -31.82 -12.56 -13.00
C ASN A 10 -32.38 -11.29 -12.30
N GLY A 11 -31.49 -10.40 -11.84
CA GLY A 11 -31.91 -9.12 -11.23
C GLY A 11 -32.37 -9.20 -9.77
N GLY A 12 -31.95 -10.22 -9.02
CA GLY A 12 -32.25 -10.41 -7.61
C GLY A 12 -33.47 -11.29 -7.35
N GLY A 13 -33.97 -11.98 -8.38
CA GLY A 13 -35.11 -12.89 -8.27
C GLY A 13 -34.77 -14.24 -7.65
N ASP A 14 -33.60 -14.80 -8.00
CA ASP A 14 -33.03 -15.99 -7.37
C ASP A 14 -31.54 -15.84 -7.11
N PHE A 15 -31.08 -16.45 -6.03
CA PHE A 15 -29.69 -16.48 -5.61
C PHE A 15 -29.22 -17.92 -5.57
N VAL A 16 -28.04 -18.19 -6.13
CA VAL A 16 -27.43 -19.51 -6.09
C VAL A 16 -26.60 -19.61 -4.80
N PRO A 17 -26.97 -20.46 -3.83
CA PRO A 17 -26.25 -20.56 -2.56
C PRO A 17 -24.77 -20.94 -2.74
N GLY A 18 -23.87 -20.20 -2.12
CA GLY A 18 -22.42 -20.42 -2.17
C GLY A 18 -21.75 -20.06 -3.50
N SER A 19 -22.47 -19.46 -4.46
CA SER A 19 -21.92 -19.15 -5.79
C SER A 19 -20.88 -18.03 -5.81
N GLY A 20 -20.89 -17.14 -4.81
CA GLY A 20 -19.90 -16.07 -4.68
C GLY A 20 -18.61 -16.49 -3.99
N GLY A 21 -18.64 -17.58 -3.23
CA GLY A 21 -17.53 -17.96 -2.36
C GLY A 21 -17.36 -16.99 -1.19
N ALA A 22 -16.11 -16.87 -0.72
CA ALA A 22 -15.75 -16.10 0.48
C ALA A 22 -15.16 -14.73 0.15
N PHE A 23 -15.60 -13.72 0.89
CA PHE A 23 -15.00 -12.39 0.93
C PHE A 23 -14.34 -12.13 2.29
N LEU A 24 -13.07 -11.73 2.24
CA LEU A 24 -12.27 -11.43 3.43
C LEU A 24 -12.23 -9.91 3.68
N PHE A 25 -12.79 -9.49 4.81
CA PHE A 25 -12.71 -8.13 5.32
C PHE A 25 -11.45 -7.93 6.18
N TYR A 26 -10.68 -6.91 5.85
CA TYR A 26 -9.49 -6.49 6.59
C TYR A 26 -9.75 -5.21 7.38
N ALA A 27 -9.11 -5.09 8.53
CA ALA A 27 -9.05 -3.81 9.23
C ALA A 27 -8.23 -2.80 8.41
N PRO A 28 -8.52 -1.48 8.52
CA PRO A 28 -7.74 -0.47 7.82
C PRO A 28 -6.25 -0.55 8.16
N THR A 29 -5.41 -0.40 7.14
CA THR A 29 -3.96 -0.30 7.30
C THR A 29 -3.59 0.95 8.06
N VAL A 30 -2.72 0.82 9.08
CA VAL A 30 -2.18 1.96 9.84
C VAL A 30 -0.67 1.99 9.67
N LEU A 31 -0.14 3.14 9.27
CA LEU A 31 1.30 3.41 9.27
C LEU A 31 1.66 4.19 10.54
N SER A 32 2.62 3.68 11.31
CA SER A 32 3.01 4.26 12.60
C SER A 32 4.37 4.93 12.56
N SER A 33 5.36 4.36 11.86
CA SER A 33 6.66 5.01 11.71
C SER A 33 7.40 4.61 10.43
N VAL A 34 8.40 5.42 10.09
CA VAL A 34 9.30 5.23 8.95
C VAL A 34 10.73 5.49 9.41
N LEU A 35 11.64 4.54 9.14
CA LEU A 35 13.06 4.64 9.49
C LEU A 35 13.96 4.30 8.29
N PRO A 36 14.95 5.13 7.95
CA PRO A 36 15.16 6.49 8.48
C PRO A 36 14.00 7.42 8.09
N SER A 37 13.73 8.42 8.93
CA SER A 37 12.68 9.42 8.67
C SER A 37 13.09 10.49 7.64
N ARG A 38 14.36 10.44 7.18
CA ARG A 38 14.94 11.37 6.22
C ARG A 38 15.84 10.64 5.24
N SER A 39 15.80 11.06 3.99
CA SER A 39 16.68 10.61 2.92
C SER A 39 17.03 11.81 2.03
N GLY A 40 18.19 11.76 1.36
CA GLY A 40 18.52 12.76 0.34
C GLY A 40 17.63 12.64 -0.90
N HIS A 41 17.62 13.69 -1.74
CA HIS A 41 16.82 13.75 -2.98
C HIS A 41 17.13 12.60 -3.96
N ARG A 42 18.37 12.08 -3.94
CA ARG A 42 18.77 10.93 -4.76
C ARG A 42 18.05 9.63 -4.41
N GLY A 43 17.40 9.55 -3.25
CA GLY A 43 16.75 8.32 -2.79
C GLY A 43 17.76 7.19 -2.55
N GLY A 44 17.36 5.94 -2.83
CA GLY A 44 18.21 4.75 -2.76
C GLY A 44 18.39 4.17 -1.36
N VAL A 45 17.90 4.85 -0.32
CA VAL A 45 17.98 4.41 1.07
C VAL A 45 16.89 3.40 1.37
N ARG A 46 17.23 2.31 2.06
CA ARG A 46 16.25 1.34 2.57
C ARG A 46 15.42 1.96 3.68
N LEU A 47 14.12 1.99 3.50
CA LEU A 47 13.12 2.42 4.47
C LEU A 47 12.48 1.20 5.11
N THR A 48 12.41 1.22 6.43
CA THR A 48 11.63 0.31 7.26
C THR A 48 10.40 1.05 7.75
N LEU A 49 9.23 0.59 7.33
CA LEU A 49 7.94 1.13 7.71
C LEU A 49 7.30 0.17 8.71
N THR A 50 6.85 0.68 9.85
CA THR A 50 6.14 -0.12 10.85
C THR A 50 4.72 0.39 11.05
N GLY A 51 3.84 -0.52 11.43
CA GLY A 51 2.41 -0.23 11.52
C GLY A 51 1.59 -1.44 11.89
N SER A 52 0.36 -1.47 11.43
CA SER A 52 -0.56 -2.60 11.62
C SER A 52 -1.45 -2.85 10.41
N ASN A 53 -1.96 -4.09 10.35
CA ASN A 53 -2.88 -4.58 9.32
C ASN A 53 -2.30 -4.57 7.89
N PHE A 54 -0.97 -4.62 7.74
CA PHE A 54 -0.38 -4.89 6.43
C PHE A 54 -0.73 -6.32 5.98
N GLN A 55 -0.93 -6.52 4.68
CA GLN A 55 -1.38 -7.81 4.13
C GLN A 55 -0.27 -8.45 3.29
N PRO A 56 0.55 -9.36 3.86
CA PRO A 56 1.65 -9.99 3.14
C PRO A 56 1.17 -10.94 2.03
N ASP A 57 0.01 -11.60 2.22
CA ASP A 57 -0.39 -12.79 1.46
C ASP A 57 -1.56 -12.55 0.49
N THR A 58 -1.88 -11.29 0.18
CA THR A 58 -2.92 -10.98 -0.81
C THR A 58 -2.29 -10.69 -2.17
N ALA A 59 -3.00 -11.03 -3.25
CA ALA A 59 -2.62 -10.65 -4.63
C ALA A 59 -2.35 -9.13 -4.81
N ALA A 60 -2.69 -8.31 -3.80
CA ALA A 60 -2.26 -6.94 -3.63
C ALA A 60 -0.79 -6.79 -3.18
N HIS A 61 0.13 -7.63 -3.69
CA HIS A 61 1.60 -7.46 -3.58
C HIS A 61 2.14 -6.15 -4.20
N ASN A 62 1.27 -5.18 -4.45
CA ASN A 62 1.54 -3.88 -5.03
C ASN A 62 1.59 -2.81 -3.93
N ALA A 63 2.21 -3.12 -2.79
CA ALA A 63 2.64 -2.06 -1.89
C ALA A 63 3.54 -1.12 -2.68
N THR A 64 3.24 0.18 -2.64
CA THR A 64 4.04 1.21 -3.30
C THR A 64 4.44 2.24 -2.27
N CYS A 65 5.73 2.59 -2.26
CA CYS A 65 6.23 3.70 -1.48
C CYS A 65 6.23 4.93 -2.37
N ARG A 66 5.37 5.89 -2.03
CA ARG A 66 5.26 7.17 -2.74
C ARG A 66 5.81 8.29 -1.87
N ILE A 67 6.78 9.02 -2.41
CA ILE A 67 7.25 10.27 -1.82
C ILE A 67 6.67 11.43 -2.62
N GLN A 68 6.05 12.38 -1.92
CA GLN A 68 5.46 13.59 -2.49
C GLN A 68 6.08 14.81 -1.85
N ILE A 69 6.31 15.85 -2.65
CA ILE A 69 6.69 17.17 -2.15
C ILE A 69 5.38 17.97 -2.00
N PRO A 70 4.93 18.33 -0.78
CA PRO A 70 3.59 18.92 -0.58
C PRO A 70 3.33 20.20 -1.38
N SER A 71 4.38 20.98 -1.67
CA SER A 71 4.29 22.20 -2.45
C SER A 71 4.23 21.96 -3.96
N GLN A 72 4.24 20.71 -4.42
CA GLN A 72 4.35 20.38 -5.85
C GLN A 72 3.53 19.16 -6.26
N SER A 73 3.23 19.07 -7.56
CA SER A 73 2.57 17.90 -8.14
C SER A 73 3.51 16.72 -8.38
N PHE A 74 4.80 16.86 -8.06
CA PHE A 74 5.79 15.81 -8.29
C PHE A 74 5.70 14.72 -7.22
N SER A 75 5.68 13.48 -7.67
CA SER A 75 5.75 12.32 -6.81
C SER A 75 6.53 11.22 -7.49
N SER A 76 7.37 10.55 -6.72
CA SER A 76 8.11 9.40 -7.20
C SER A 76 7.69 8.17 -6.41
N THR A 77 7.61 7.03 -7.10
CA THR A 77 7.15 5.78 -6.51
C THR A 77 8.22 4.71 -6.66
N SER A 78 8.33 3.86 -5.63
CA SER A 78 9.09 2.63 -5.68
C SER A 78 8.23 1.46 -5.20
N ARG A 79 8.71 0.25 -5.49
CA ARG A 79 8.08 -0.96 -4.99
C ARG A 79 8.28 -1.08 -3.47
N GLY A 80 7.19 -1.34 -2.77
CA GLY A 80 7.18 -1.79 -1.38
C GLY A 80 7.01 -3.30 -1.28
N ILE A 81 7.49 -3.86 -0.18
CA ILE A 81 7.43 -5.27 0.16
C ILE A 81 6.83 -5.36 1.56
N VAL A 82 5.63 -5.90 1.67
CA VAL A 82 5.05 -6.24 2.97
C VAL A 82 5.77 -7.48 3.49
N VAL A 83 6.43 -7.36 4.64
CA VAL A 83 7.20 -8.46 5.25
C VAL A 83 6.35 -9.19 6.30
N SER A 84 5.51 -8.44 7.01
CA SER A 84 4.58 -8.98 8.02
C SER A 84 3.42 -8.00 8.20
N PRO A 85 2.38 -8.36 8.98
CA PRO A 85 1.28 -7.44 9.29
C PRO A 85 1.69 -6.14 9.97
N SER A 86 2.92 -6.03 10.47
CA SER A 86 3.43 -4.85 11.16
C SER A 86 4.70 -4.25 10.55
N ALA A 87 5.24 -4.84 9.47
CA ALA A 87 6.45 -4.36 8.83
C ALA A 87 6.37 -4.36 7.29
N LEU A 88 6.81 -3.26 6.69
CA LEU A 88 6.93 -3.07 5.25
C LEU A 88 8.32 -2.48 4.95
N LEU A 89 8.96 -2.99 3.90
CA LEU A 89 10.25 -2.50 3.42
C LEU A 89 10.10 -1.85 2.05
N CYS A 90 10.82 -0.76 1.82
CA CYS A 90 10.99 -0.22 0.47
C CYS A 90 12.29 0.54 0.32
N VAL A 91 12.61 0.95 -0.91
CA VAL A 91 13.74 1.83 -1.19
C VAL A 91 13.19 3.22 -1.50
N ALA A 92 13.69 4.26 -0.85
CA ALA A 92 13.27 5.63 -1.12
C ALA A 92 13.44 5.95 -2.62
N PRO A 93 12.36 6.29 -3.35
CA PRO A 93 12.50 6.66 -4.75
C PRO A 93 13.23 8.00 -4.89
N PRO A 94 13.99 8.23 -5.98
CA PRO A 94 14.60 9.52 -6.25
C PRO A 94 13.52 10.57 -6.51
N ILE A 95 13.72 11.78 -5.97
CA ILE A 95 12.92 12.95 -6.29
C ILE A 95 13.77 13.95 -7.09
N ASP A 96 13.22 14.45 -8.19
CA ASP A 96 13.85 15.55 -8.91
C ASP A 96 13.64 16.83 -8.09
N VAL A 97 14.74 17.56 -7.88
CA VAL A 97 14.78 18.82 -7.12
C VAL A 97 15.53 19.90 -7.90
N SER A 98 15.78 19.67 -9.20
CA SER A 98 16.52 20.60 -10.08
C SER A 98 15.90 21.99 -10.17
N TRP A 99 14.62 22.11 -9.87
CA TRP A 99 13.86 23.36 -9.84
C TRP A 99 13.86 24.06 -8.47
N VAL A 100 14.42 23.47 -7.41
CA VAL A 100 14.44 24.04 -6.06
C VAL A 100 15.71 24.88 -5.90
N PRO A 101 15.63 26.21 -5.69
CA PRO A 101 16.82 27.04 -5.51
C PRO A 101 17.62 26.62 -4.27
N GLY A 102 18.92 26.35 -4.43
CA GLY A 102 19.82 25.96 -3.34
C GLY A 102 19.92 24.46 -3.08
N TYR A 103 19.35 23.62 -3.95
CA TYR A 103 19.66 22.19 -4.08
C TYR A 103 20.41 21.88 -5.37
#